data_AF-A0A835VGP7-F1
#
_entry.id   AF-A0A835VGP7-F1
#
_cell.length_a   1.000
_cell.length_b   1.000
_cell.length_c   1.000
_cell.angle_alpha   90.00
_cell.angle_beta   90.00
_cell.angle_gamma   90.00
#
_symmetry.space_group_name_H-M   'P 1'
#
loop_
_entity.id
_entity.type
_entity.pdbx_description
1 polymer ?
#
loop_
_entity_poly.entity_id
_entity_poly.type
_entity_poly.pdbx_seq_one_letter_code
_entity_poly.pdbx_strand_id
1 'polypeptide(L)'
;MEVASKGDLPSDLEGAIRQSSQASASFIASGGMKAIVELLIPQLQFLDAEGAQGELWELSRVFLESLKELIGIQKLRAIFPDAGAAALLKHQWGDANFGFASLSDRKPVGEDDEVIVMIVPDYQMLEYVERIASQLSDFPHFYRGLFHETLAFWGGL
;
A
#
# COMPACT_ATOMS: atom_id res chain seq x y z
N MET A 1 -28.52 11.09 2.64
CA MET A 1 -28.42 10.08 1.58
C MET A 1 -27.94 10.81 0.36
N GLU A 2 -26.62 10.86 0.19
CA GLU A 2 -26.01 11.54 -0.95
C GLU A 2 -26.02 10.56 -2.12
N VAL A 3 -26.63 10.99 -3.23
CA VAL A 3 -26.62 10.21 -4.48
C VAL A 3 -25.32 10.50 -5.19
N ALA A 4 -24.46 9.48 -5.28
CA ALA A 4 -23.21 9.57 -6.02
C ALA A 4 -23.46 10.16 -7.42
N SER A 5 -22.78 11.26 -7.71
CA SER A 5 -22.94 12.00 -8.94
C SER A 5 -22.21 11.29 -10.07
N LYS A 6 -22.57 11.60 -11.31
CA LYS A 6 -21.92 11.03 -12.50
C LYS A 6 -20.45 11.51 -12.69
N GLY A 7 -19.91 12.29 -11.75
CA GLY A 7 -18.51 12.70 -11.67
C GLY A 7 -17.66 11.91 -10.66
N ASP A 8 -18.24 10.98 -9.91
CA ASP A 8 -17.56 10.30 -8.79
C ASP A 8 -16.84 9.00 -9.22
N LEU A 9 -16.90 8.65 -10.51
CA LEU A 9 -16.20 7.51 -11.09
C LEU A 9 -14.93 7.99 -11.81
N PRO A 10 -13.80 7.30 -11.65
CA PRO A 10 -12.53 7.69 -12.25
C PRO A 10 -12.56 7.51 -13.77
N SER A 11 -11.93 8.44 -14.50
CA SER A 11 -11.87 8.45 -15.96
C SER A 11 -10.99 7.36 -16.56
N ASP A 12 -10.05 6.85 -15.77
CA ASP A 12 -8.95 5.98 -16.18
C ASP A 12 -8.40 5.24 -14.95
N LEU A 13 -7.44 4.34 -15.21
CA LEU A 13 -6.85 3.47 -14.19
C LEU A 13 -6.07 4.27 -13.14
N GLU A 14 -5.31 5.29 -13.54
CA GLU A 14 -4.54 6.14 -12.61
C GLU A 14 -5.46 6.96 -11.68
N GLY A 15 -6.54 7.53 -12.22
CA GLY A 15 -7.57 8.21 -11.43
C GLY A 15 -8.21 7.29 -10.39
N ALA A 16 -8.41 6.01 -10.71
CA ALA A 16 -8.92 5.02 -9.76
C ALA A 16 -7.90 4.73 -8.64
N ILE A 17 -6.61 4.64 -8.96
CA ILE A 17 -5.55 4.55 -7.95
C ILE A 17 -5.59 5.76 -7.01
N ARG A 18 -5.63 6.98 -7.57
CA ARG A 18 -5.62 8.23 -6.78
C ARG A 18 -6.85 8.36 -5.89
N GLN A 19 -8.04 7.97 -6.38
CA GLN A 19 -9.25 7.92 -5.56
C GLN A 19 -9.13 6.90 -4.42
N SER A 20 -8.47 5.77 -4.66
CA SER A 20 -8.16 4.77 -3.63
C SER A 20 -7.18 5.30 -2.57
N SER A 21 -6.15 6.06 -2.98
CA SER A 21 -5.27 6.78 -2.04
C SER A 21 -6.04 7.79 -1.20
N GLN A 22 -7.01 8.51 -1.78
CA GLN A 22 -7.89 9.45 -1.05
C GLN A 22 -8.80 8.75 -0.03
N ALA A 23 -9.39 7.62 -0.40
CA ALA A 23 -10.18 6.80 0.53
C ALA A 23 -9.30 6.26 1.68
N SER A 24 -8.09 5.80 1.36
CA SER A 24 -7.11 5.29 2.33
C SER A 24 -6.63 6.39 3.29
N ALA A 25 -6.32 7.59 2.78
CA ALA A 25 -5.95 8.75 3.58
C ALA A 25 -7.11 9.23 4.47
N SER A 26 -8.36 9.16 3.99
CA SER A 26 -9.55 9.50 4.77
C SER A 26 -9.79 8.49 5.90
N PHE A 27 -9.55 7.20 5.65
CA PHE A 27 -9.61 6.15 6.65
C PHE A 27 -8.56 6.36 7.76
N ILE A 28 -7.30 6.61 7.37
CA ILE A 28 -6.21 7.02 8.29
C ILE A 28 -6.62 8.25 9.12
N ALA A 29 -7.08 9.32 8.46
CA ALA A 29 -7.49 10.55 9.15
C ALA A 29 -8.67 10.37 10.11
N SER A 30 -9.47 9.30 9.94
CA SER A 30 -10.55 8.91 10.86
C SER A 30 -10.09 8.06 12.06
N GLY A 31 -8.80 7.73 12.15
CA GLY A 31 -8.22 6.83 13.16
C GLY A 31 -8.26 5.35 12.76
N GLY A 32 -8.36 5.06 11.46
CA GLY A 32 -8.43 3.71 10.92
C GLY A 32 -7.06 3.01 10.93
N MET A 33 -6.89 2.02 11.81
CA MET A 33 -5.58 1.40 12.06
C MET A 33 -5.13 0.36 11.03
N LYS A 34 -6.07 -0.33 10.37
CA LYS A 34 -5.82 -1.39 9.37
C LYS A 34 -6.95 -1.43 8.35
N ALA A 35 -6.60 -1.43 7.07
CA ALA A 35 -7.51 -1.73 5.98
C ALA A 35 -6.83 -2.55 4.90
N ILE A 36 -7.63 -3.30 4.16
CA ILE A 36 -7.26 -3.92 2.88
C ILE A 36 -7.85 -3.03 1.79
N VAL A 37 -7.01 -2.65 0.83
CA VAL A 37 -7.38 -1.91 -0.37
C VAL A 37 -7.44 -2.89 -1.52
N GLU A 38 -8.65 -3.25 -1.94
CA GLU A 38 -8.90 -4.12 -3.09
C GLU A 38 -9.34 -3.27 -4.30
N LEU A 39 -8.66 -3.43 -5.44
CA LEU A 39 -9.03 -2.73 -6.67
C LEU A 39 -9.74 -3.64 -7.66
N LEU A 40 -11.07 -3.63 -7.63
CA LEU A 40 -11.93 -4.37 -8.56
C LEU A 40 -12.08 -3.65 -9.91
N ILE A 41 -10.95 -3.39 -10.57
CA ILE A 41 -10.91 -2.69 -11.86
C ILE A 41 -10.73 -3.74 -12.97
N PRO A 42 -11.67 -3.89 -13.93
CA PRO A 42 -11.58 -4.92 -14.97
C PRO A 42 -10.30 -4.87 -15.81
N GLN A 43 -9.71 -3.68 -15.96
CA GLN A 43 -8.44 -3.47 -16.67
C GLN A 43 -7.24 -4.12 -15.94
N LEU A 44 -7.26 -4.19 -14.60
CA LEU A 44 -6.19 -4.85 -13.82
C LEU A 44 -6.13 -6.36 -14.06
N GLN A 45 -7.26 -6.99 -14.42
CA GLN A 45 -7.34 -8.43 -14.70
C GLN A 45 -6.54 -8.87 -15.94
N PHE A 46 -6.09 -7.91 -16.75
CA PHE A 46 -5.19 -8.16 -17.88
C PHE A 46 -3.71 -7.94 -17.52
N LEU A 47 -3.39 -7.42 -16.32
CA LEU A 47 -2.02 -7.17 -15.88
C LEU A 47 -1.30 -8.41 -15.31
N ASP A 48 -2.01 -9.53 -15.15
CA ASP A 48 -1.41 -10.83 -14.82
C ASP A 48 -0.76 -11.53 -16.03
N ALA A 49 -0.80 -10.90 -17.21
CA ALA A 49 -0.09 -11.37 -18.41
C ALA A 49 1.42 -11.08 -18.35
N GLU A 50 2.23 -11.95 -18.99
CA GLU A 50 3.68 -11.75 -19.10
C GLU A 50 4.00 -10.36 -19.69
N GLY A 51 4.70 -9.53 -18.89
CA GLY A 51 5.11 -8.17 -19.25
C GLY A 51 4.35 -7.04 -18.56
N ALA A 52 3.17 -7.30 -17.99
CA ALA A 52 2.32 -6.25 -17.42
C ALA A 52 2.56 -5.94 -15.92
N GLN A 53 3.41 -6.72 -15.24
CA GLN A 53 3.88 -6.41 -13.87
C GLN A 53 4.48 -5.00 -13.73
N GLY A 54 5.15 -4.49 -14.78
CA GLY A 54 5.72 -3.13 -14.78
C GLY A 54 4.65 -2.05 -14.60
N GLU A 55 3.48 -2.22 -15.23
CA GLU A 55 2.36 -1.29 -15.10
C GLU A 55 1.76 -1.37 -13.69
N LEU A 56 1.62 -2.57 -13.12
CA LEU A 56 1.19 -2.76 -11.72
C LEU A 56 2.15 -2.07 -10.73
N TRP A 57 3.46 -2.08 -10.99
CA TRP A 57 4.44 -1.38 -10.16
C TRP A 57 4.29 0.14 -10.27
N GLU A 58 4.17 0.72 -11.46
CA GLU A 58 3.95 2.17 -11.62
C GLU A 58 2.63 2.62 -10.99
N LEU A 59 1.55 1.83 -11.11
CA LEU A 59 0.28 2.09 -10.41
C LEU A 59 0.45 2.00 -8.88
N SER A 60 1.23 1.03 -8.39
CA SER A 60 1.58 0.94 -6.97
C SER A 60 2.38 2.17 -6.51
N ARG A 61 3.30 2.69 -7.34
CA ARG A 61 4.04 3.93 -7.06
C ARG A 61 3.09 5.13 -6.96
N VAL A 62 2.17 5.30 -7.92
CA VAL A 62 1.14 6.36 -7.87
C VAL A 62 0.31 6.26 -6.60
N PHE A 63 -0.06 5.06 -6.16
CA PHE A 63 -0.79 4.87 -4.91
C PHE A 63 -0.01 5.37 -3.70
N LEU A 64 1.26 4.93 -3.58
CA LEU A 64 2.15 5.24 -2.46
C LEU A 64 2.45 6.73 -2.36
N GLU A 65 2.81 7.37 -3.49
CA GLU A 65 3.15 8.80 -3.53
C GLU A 65 1.92 9.67 -3.23
N SER A 66 0.78 9.37 -3.85
CA SER A 66 -0.47 10.10 -3.61
C SER A 66 -0.92 9.95 -2.15
N LEU A 67 -0.88 8.72 -1.61
CA LEU A 67 -1.22 8.45 -0.22
C LEU A 67 -0.33 9.25 0.73
N LYS A 68 0.99 9.21 0.52
CA LYS A 68 1.98 9.93 1.33
C LYS A 68 1.75 11.45 1.31
N GLU A 69 1.47 12.01 0.14
CA GLU A 69 1.17 13.44 -0.02
C GLU A 69 -0.09 13.83 0.77
N LEU A 70 -1.17 13.05 0.64
CA LEU A 70 -2.46 13.31 1.27
C LEU A 70 -2.43 13.26 2.80
N ILE A 71 -1.63 12.36 3.37
CA ILE A 71 -1.50 12.21 4.84
C ILE A 71 -0.36 13.07 5.43
N GLY A 72 0.52 13.63 4.60
CA GLY A 72 1.62 14.50 5.04
C GLY A 72 2.78 13.80 5.78
N ILE A 73 2.89 12.47 5.68
CA ILE A 73 3.80 11.63 6.50
C ILE A 73 5.17 11.45 5.85
N GLN A 74 6.24 11.55 6.65
CA GLN A 74 7.61 11.46 6.14
C GLN A 74 8.11 10.03 5.97
N LYS A 75 7.68 9.07 6.80
CA LYS A 75 8.21 7.70 6.81
C LYS A 75 7.15 6.65 6.46
N LEU A 76 6.60 6.78 5.26
CA LEU A 76 5.84 5.70 4.62
C LEU A 76 6.81 4.63 4.11
N ARG A 77 6.50 3.35 4.30
CA ARG A 77 7.28 2.21 3.78
C ARG A 77 6.43 1.25 2.96
N ALA A 78 6.85 1.01 1.72
CA ALA A 78 6.34 -0.04 0.87
C ALA A 78 7.05 -1.37 1.17
N ILE A 79 6.27 -2.43 1.39
CA ILE A 79 6.75 -3.82 1.50
C ILE A 79 6.31 -4.56 0.25
N PHE A 80 7.29 -5.00 -0.54
CA PHE A 80 7.11 -5.71 -1.81
C PHE A 80 7.13 -7.24 -1.63
N PRO A 81 6.72 -8.03 -2.64
CA PRO A 81 6.58 -9.48 -2.54
C PRO A 81 7.85 -10.22 -2.13
N ASP A 82 8.98 -9.82 -2.71
CA ASP A 82 10.27 -10.45 -2.53
C ASP A 82 11.42 -9.42 -2.63
N ALA A 83 12.61 -9.85 -2.21
CA ALA A 83 13.79 -8.99 -2.17
C ALA A 83 14.29 -8.56 -3.56
N GLY A 84 14.02 -9.35 -4.61
CA GLY A 84 14.30 -9.02 -6.00
C GLY A 84 13.40 -7.89 -6.51
N ALA A 85 12.09 -8.00 -6.31
CA ALA A 85 11.14 -6.92 -6.61
C ALA A 85 11.49 -5.64 -5.84
N ALA A 86 11.71 -5.74 -4.52
CA ALA A 86 12.09 -4.59 -3.69
C ALA A 86 13.40 -3.91 -4.16
N ALA A 87 14.43 -4.69 -4.52
CA ALA A 87 15.70 -4.15 -4.99
C ALA A 87 15.61 -3.55 -6.41
N LEU A 88 14.85 -4.17 -7.31
CA LEU A 88 14.61 -3.69 -8.67
C LEU A 88 13.91 -2.34 -8.65
N LEU A 89 12.80 -2.23 -7.93
CA LEU A 89 11.99 -1.01 -7.85
C LEU A 89 12.74 0.11 -7.11
N LYS A 90 13.51 -0.22 -6.07
CA LYS A 90 14.40 0.75 -5.40
C LYS A 90 15.49 1.31 -6.34
N HIS A 91 15.96 0.53 -7.31
CA HIS A 91 16.91 1.01 -8.31
C HIS A 91 16.23 1.83 -9.42
N GLN A 92 15.02 1.43 -9.84
CA GLN A 92 14.27 2.13 -10.88
C GLN A 92 13.70 3.47 -10.39
N TRP A 93 13.19 3.52 -9.15
CA TRP A 93 12.60 4.70 -8.53
C TRP A 93 13.58 5.35 -7.54
N GLY A 94 14.76 5.73 -8.02
CA GLY A 94 15.79 6.39 -7.21
C GLY A 94 15.39 7.76 -6.64
N ASP A 95 14.26 8.29 -7.09
CA ASP A 95 13.61 9.53 -6.66
C ASP A 95 12.42 9.31 -5.69
N ALA A 96 12.04 8.06 -5.42
CA ALA A 96 10.93 7.72 -4.53
C ALA A 96 11.13 8.25 -3.10
N ASN A 97 10.06 8.81 -2.54
CA ASN A 97 10.06 9.46 -1.22
C ASN A 97 9.57 8.53 -0.08
N PHE A 98 9.61 7.22 -0.29
CA PHE A 98 9.17 6.19 0.66
C PHE A 98 10.24 5.10 0.86
N GLY A 99 10.15 4.37 1.98
CA GLY A 99 11.02 3.25 2.28
C GLY A 99 10.67 2.00 1.47
N PHE A 100 11.66 1.15 1.19
CA PHE A 100 11.50 -0.12 0.48
C PHE A 100 11.92 -1.28 1.39
N ALA A 101 11.08 -2.31 1.48
CA ALA A 101 11.35 -3.58 2.15
C ALA A 101 10.65 -4.74 1.41
N SER A 102 10.88 -5.98 1.85
CA SER A 102 10.30 -7.19 1.29
C SER A 102 9.55 -8.02 2.35
N LEU A 103 8.49 -8.74 1.97
CA LEU A 103 7.85 -9.76 2.82
C LEU A 103 8.85 -10.83 3.30
N SER A 104 9.89 -11.09 2.51
CA SER A 104 10.98 -12.03 2.81
C SER A 104 12.03 -11.48 3.81
N ASP A 105 11.99 -10.20 4.17
CA ASP A 105 12.97 -9.61 5.08
C ASP A 105 12.78 -10.11 6.52
N ARG A 106 13.89 -10.17 7.27
CA ARG A 106 13.86 -10.55 8.69
C ARG A 106 13.23 -9.48 9.60
N LYS A 107 13.29 -8.22 9.18
CA LYS A 107 12.72 -7.06 9.87
C LYS A 107 12.25 -6.04 8.82
N PRO A 108 11.11 -6.29 8.15
CA PRO A 108 10.62 -5.42 7.07
C PRO A 108 10.14 -4.07 7.60
N VAL A 109 9.60 -4.05 8.83
CA VAL A 109 9.15 -2.86 9.56
C VAL A 109 10.29 -2.32 10.43
N GLY A 110 10.60 -1.03 10.28
CA GLY A 110 11.48 -0.27 11.17
C GLY A 110 10.71 0.37 12.32
N GLU A 111 11.42 0.65 13.42
CA GLU A 111 10.85 1.32 14.61
C GLU A 111 10.40 2.76 14.34
N ASP A 112 10.88 3.33 13.25
CA ASP A 112 10.62 4.69 12.81
C ASP A 112 9.46 4.79 11.80
N ASP A 113 8.93 3.69 11.25
CA ASP A 113 7.92 3.78 10.18
C ASP A 113 6.56 4.27 10.70
N GLU A 114 5.96 5.16 9.93
CA GLU A 114 4.72 5.85 10.30
C GLU A 114 3.48 5.24 9.63
N VAL A 115 3.64 4.76 8.39
CA VAL A 115 2.65 4.00 7.62
C VAL A 115 3.37 2.91 6.85
N ILE A 116 3.02 1.65 7.10
CA ILE A 116 3.42 0.53 6.23
C ILE A 116 2.37 0.35 5.13
N VAL A 117 2.80 0.03 3.90
CA VAL A 117 1.92 -0.42 2.80
C VAL A 117 2.47 -1.73 2.27
N MET A 118 1.76 -2.83 2.49
CA MET A 118 2.12 -4.14 1.91
C MET A 118 1.49 -4.27 0.52
N ILE A 119 2.31 -4.44 -0.52
CA ILE A 119 1.85 -4.65 -1.90
C ILE A 119 1.89 -6.15 -2.19
N VAL A 120 0.72 -6.77 -2.26
CA VAL A 120 0.56 -8.23 -2.22
C VAL A 120 -0.16 -8.71 -3.49
N PRO A 121 0.53 -9.37 -4.44
CA PRO A 121 -0.04 -9.79 -5.71
C PRO A 121 -0.73 -11.16 -5.68
N ASP A 122 -0.58 -11.97 -4.63
CA ASP A 122 -1.18 -13.32 -4.57
C ASP A 122 -1.46 -13.79 -3.13
N TYR A 123 -2.50 -14.61 -2.99
CA TYR A 123 -2.94 -15.29 -1.79
C TYR A 123 -1.85 -16.20 -1.18
N GLN A 124 -0.92 -16.73 -1.98
CA GLN A 124 0.23 -17.52 -1.49
C GLN A 124 1.10 -16.77 -0.47
N MET A 125 1.03 -15.44 -0.44
CA MET A 125 1.82 -14.59 0.44
C MET A 125 1.11 -14.24 1.77
N LEU A 126 -0.13 -14.72 1.97
CA LEU A 126 -0.97 -14.39 3.12
C LEU A 126 -0.27 -14.62 4.48
N GLU A 127 0.43 -15.74 4.66
CA GLU A 127 1.15 -16.03 5.92
C GLU A 127 2.20 -14.95 6.27
N TYR A 128 2.88 -14.39 5.27
CA TYR A 128 3.85 -13.32 5.48
C TYR A 128 3.16 -12.00 5.88
N VAL A 129 2.01 -11.71 5.26
CA VAL A 129 1.17 -10.55 5.56
C VAL A 129 0.60 -10.64 6.98
N GLU A 130 0.04 -11.79 7.35
CA GLU A 130 -0.48 -12.07 8.70
C GLU A 130 0.62 -11.98 9.76
N ARG A 131 1.83 -12.51 9.49
CA ARG A 131 2.99 -12.42 10.38
C ARG A 131 3.43 -10.97 10.61
N ILE A 132 3.44 -10.13 9.58
CA ILE A 132 3.78 -8.70 9.73
C ILE A 132 2.65 -7.95 10.43
N ALA A 133 1.39 -8.18 10.05
CA ALA A 133 0.22 -7.55 10.64
C ALA A 133 0.00 -7.91 12.13
N SER A 134 0.41 -9.10 12.57
CA SER A 134 0.38 -9.52 13.98
C SER A 134 1.49 -8.88 14.82
N GLN A 135 2.71 -8.79 14.28
CA GLN A 135 3.81 -8.03 14.93
C GLN A 135 3.42 -6.56 15.18
N LEU A 136 2.63 -5.97 14.28
CA LEU A 136 2.06 -4.62 14.43
C LEU A 136 0.89 -4.52 15.43
N SER A 137 0.41 -5.66 15.97
CA SER A 137 -0.74 -5.71 16.90
C SER A 137 -0.33 -5.92 18.36
N ASP A 138 0.71 -6.73 18.58
CA ASP A 138 1.03 -7.29 19.91
C ASP A 138 2.06 -6.47 20.72
N PHE A 139 2.08 -5.14 20.60
CA PHE A 139 2.88 -4.27 21.47
C PHE A 139 2.06 -3.84 22.71
N PRO A 140 2.17 -4.51 23.88
CA PRO A 140 1.15 -4.41 24.94
C PRO A 140 1.40 -3.25 25.91
N HIS A 141 2.44 -2.46 25.69
CA HIS A 141 2.99 -1.51 26.65
C HIS A 141 3.50 -0.23 25.99
N PHE A 142 2.62 0.70 25.61
CA PHE A 142 3.03 2.11 25.59
C PHE A 142 1.93 3.08 26.02
N TYR A 143 2.33 4.10 26.75
CA TYR A 143 1.45 5.10 27.34
C TYR A 143 1.20 6.25 26.36
N ARG A 144 -0.07 6.67 26.25
CA ARG A 144 -0.48 8.08 26.15
C ARG A 144 0.34 9.00 25.23
N GLY A 145 0.18 8.83 23.90
CA GLY A 145 0.38 9.92 22.93
C GLY A 145 1.25 9.57 21.70
N LEU A 146 0.63 9.66 20.52
CA LEU A 146 1.21 9.56 19.16
C LEU A 146 1.74 8.14 18.76
N PHE A 147 1.95 7.95 17.44
CA PHE A 147 2.54 6.79 16.72
C PHE A 147 1.72 5.45 16.71
N HIS A 148 1.49 4.65 15.64
CA HIS A 148 1.46 4.80 14.16
C HIS A 148 0.67 3.65 13.44
N GLU A 149 0.66 3.56 12.09
CA GLU A 149 -0.37 2.83 11.28
C GLU A 149 0.15 1.88 10.18
N THR A 150 -0.75 1.10 9.53
CA THR A 150 -0.44 0.17 8.42
C THR A 150 -1.63 -0.14 7.50
N LEU A 151 -1.39 -0.23 6.18
CA LEU A 151 -2.32 -0.62 5.11
C LEU A 151 -1.79 -1.84 4.32
N ALA A 152 -2.69 -2.56 3.66
CA ALA A 152 -2.36 -3.62 2.70
C ALA A 152 -3.12 -3.41 1.38
N PHE A 153 -2.47 -3.69 0.25
CA PHE A 153 -3.02 -3.55 -1.09
C PHE A 153 -3.07 -4.92 -1.76
N TRP A 154 -4.23 -5.25 -2.35
CA TRP A 154 -4.47 -6.50 -3.06
C TRP A 154 -5.12 -6.22 -4.42
N GLY A 155 -4.64 -6.90 -5.44
CA GLY A 155 -5.27 -6.98 -6.75
C GLY A 155 -5.25 -8.44 -7.19
N GLY A 156 -6.35 -8.92 -7.76
CA GLY A 156 -6.41 -10.30 -8.24
C GLY A 156 -7.70 -10.66 -8.94
N LEU A 157 -7.62 -11.84 -9.57
CA LEU A 157 -8.71 -12.75 -9.90
C LEU A 157 -8.35 -14.15 -9.38
#